data_AF-T1BVJ8-F1
#
_entry.id   AF-T1BVJ8-F1
#
_cell.length_a   1.000
_cell.length_b   1.000
_cell.length_c   1.000
_cell.angle_alpha   90.00
_cell.angle_beta   90.00
_cell.angle_gamma   90.00
#
_symmetry.space_group_name_H-M   'P 1'
#
loop_
_entity.id
_entity.type
_entity.pdbx_description
1 polymer ?
#
loop_
_entity_poly.entity_id
_entity_poly.type
_entity_poly.pdbx_seq_one_letter_code
_entity_poly.pdbx_strand_id
1 'polypeptide(L)'
;PKRDMGVRTLGVPTVADRVAQTVVALYLEPKVEPLFHPDSYGYRPGRSALDAVAACRQRCWRYAWAIDLDLRAFFDTLDHDL
;
A
#
# COMPACT_ATOMS: atom_id res chain seq x y z
N PRO A 1 -12.43 -3.73 -14.73
CA PRO A 1 -11.37 -4.55 -15.36
C PRO A 1 -9.99 -3.89 -15.19
N LYS A 2 -9.01 -4.60 -14.60
CA LYS A 2 -7.62 -4.15 -14.67
C LYS A 2 -7.20 -4.20 -16.15
N ARG A 3 -6.38 -3.23 -16.60
CA ARG A 3 -6.05 -3.07 -18.03
C ARG A 3 -5.37 -4.29 -18.66
N ASP A 4 -4.79 -5.18 -17.85
CA ASP A 4 -4.27 -6.47 -18.31
C ASP A 4 -4.78 -7.64 -17.42
N MET A 5 -5.54 -8.53 -18.06
CA MET A 5 -5.77 -9.95 -17.73
C MET A 5 -6.06 -10.34 -16.27
N GLY A 6 -7.09 -9.76 -15.64
CA GLY A 6 -7.61 -10.31 -14.38
C GLY A 6 -8.92 -9.68 -13.91
N VAL A 7 -9.84 -10.51 -13.42
CA VAL A 7 -11.03 -10.07 -12.67
C VAL A 7 -10.65 -10.01 -11.19
N ARG A 8 -10.64 -8.81 -10.60
CA ARG A 8 -10.47 -8.64 -9.16
C ARG A 8 -11.84 -8.73 -8.50
N THR A 9 -12.09 -9.79 -7.74
CA THR A 9 -13.26 -9.89 -6.88
C THR A 9 -13.13 -8.85 -5.77
N LEU A 10 -14.11 -7.97 -5.63
CA LEU A 10 -14.17 -7.01 -4.53
C LEU A 10 -15.02 -7.62 -3.42
N GLY A 11 -14.42 -7.92 -2.27
CA GLY A 11 -15.17 -8.19 -1.05
C GLY A 11 -15.70 -6.88 -0.50
N VAL A 12 -16.96 -6.54 -0.78
CA VAL A 12 -17.59 -5.32 -0.27
C VAL A 12 -18.26 -5.64 1.07
N PRO A 13 -17.73 -5.14 2.21
CA PRO A 13 -18.32 -5.40 3.51
C PRO A 13 -19.58 -4.56 3.75
N THR A 14 -20.38 -4.94 4.76
CA THR A 14 -21.59 -4.19 5.11
C THR A 14 -21.23 -2.79 5.63
N VAL A 15 -22.23 -1.89 5.73
CA VAL A 15 -22.01 -0.54 6.29
C VAL A 15 -21.48 -0.64 7.72
N ALA A 16 -22.05 -1.52 8.55
CA ALA A 16 -21.62 -1.72 9.93
C ALA A 16 -20.16 -2.19 9.99
N ASP A 17 -19.78 -3.15 9.15
CA ASP A 17 -18.42 -3.67 9.09
C ASP A 17 -17.41 -2.59 8.64
N ARG A 18 -17.78 -1.74 7.67
CA ARG A 18 -16.92 -0.61 7.26
C ARG A 18 -16.70 0.39 8.38
N VAL A 19 -17.72 0.68 9.17
CA VAL A 19 -17.58 1.55 10.35
C VAL A 19 -16.63 0.91 11.35
N ALA A 20 -16.82 -0.37 11.68
CA ALA A 20 -15.95 -1.10 12.60
C ALA A 20 -14.48 -1.12 12.12
N GLN A 21 -14.25 -1.45 10.84
CA GLN A 21 -12.91 -1.43 10.23
C GLN A 21 -12.28 -0.03 10.25
N THR A 22 -13.06 1.02 10.01
CA THR A 22 -12.57 2.40 10.05
C THR A 22 -12.14 2.80 11.46
N VAL A 23 -12.92 2.43 12.49
CA VAL A 23 -12.56 2.68 13.89
C VAL A 23 -11.24 1.97 14.25
N VAL A 24 -11.07 0.71 13.84
CA VAL A 24 -9.83 -0.03 14.06
C VAL A 24 -8.66 0.64 13.33
N ALA A 25 -8.83 1.05 12.07
CA ALA A 25 -7.81 1.73 11.29
C ALA A 25 -7.32 3.02 11.97
N LEU A 26 -8.25 3.89 12.38
CA LEU A 26 -7.93 5.14 13.09
C LEU A 26 -7.18 4.92 14.41
N TYR A 27 -7.45 3.80 15.09
CA TYR A 27 -6.75 3.45 16.33
C TYR A 27 -5.33 2.93 16.09
N LEU A 28 -5.12 2.15 15.02
CA LEU A 28 -3.84 1.54 14.69
C LEU A 28 -2.89 2.50 13.97
N GLU A 29 -3.41 3.37 13.11
CA GLU A 29 -2.64 4.32 12.29
C GLU A 29 -1.57 5.10 13.08
N PRO A 30 -1.87 5.78 14.21
CA PRO A 30 -0.84 6.54 14.95
C PRO A 30 0.26 5.66 15.58
N LYS A 31 0.00 4.36 15.76
CA LYS A 31 0.97 3.41 16.31
C LYS A 31 1.86 2.80 15.24
N VAL A 32 1.32 2.55 14.05
CA VAL A 32 2.04 1.94 12.93
C VAL A 32 2.80 2.97 12.12
N GLU A 33 2.29 4.21 12.03
CA GLU A 33 2.91 5.28 11.22
C GLU A 33 4.40 5.53 11.53
N PRO A 34 4.84 5.57 12.81
CA PRO A 34 6.26 5.71 13.16
C PRO A 34 7.14 4.50 12.80
N LEU A 35 6.54 3.32 12.58
CA LEU A 35 7.25 2.08 12.27
C LEU A 35 7.53 1.91 10.77
N PHE A 36 6.84 2.66 9.90
CA PHE A 36 7.05 2.56 8.46
C PHE A 36 8.41 3.08 8.03
N HIS A 37 8.99 2.38 7.05
CA HIS A 37 10.22 2.82 6.40
C HIS A 37 10.05 4.23 5.78
N PRO A 38 11.08 5.10 5.83
CA PRO A 38 11.00 6.44 5.23
C PRO A 38 10.66 6.46 3.74
N ASP A 39 11.07 5.42 3.00
CA ASP A 39 10.76 5.23 1.57
C ASP A 39 9.46 4.44 1.30
N SER A 40 8.60 4.27 2.31
CA SER A 40 7.26 3.74 2.13
C SER A 40 6.27 4.89 1.89
N TYR A 41 5.58 4.91 0.76
CA TYR A 41 4.70 6.02 0.37
C TYR A 41 3.23 5.61 0.21
N GLY A 42 2.93 4.32 0.02
CA GLY A 42 1.59 3.84 -0.24
C GLY A 42 0.74 3.79 1.03
N TYR A 43 -0.55 4.13 0.92
CA TYR A 43 -1.56 4.00 1.98
C TYR A 43 -1.23 4.70 3.31
N ARG A 44 -0.42 5.76 3.27
CA ARG A 44 0.01 6.52 4.47
C ARG A 44 -0.54 7.95 4.48
N PRO A 45 -0.87 8.49 5.66
CA PRO A 45 -1.27 9.89 5.79
C PRO A 45 -0.12 10.82 5.41
N GLY A 46 -0.40 11.88 4.65
CA GLY A 46 0.60 12.89 4.28
C GLY A 46 1.70 12.41 3.32
N ARG A 47 1.56 11.22 2.73
CA ARG A 47 2.44 10.69 1.69
C ARG A 47 1.68 10.51 0.38
N SER A 48 2.35 10.74 -0.73
CA SER A 48 1.75 10.66 -2.06
C SER A 48 2.62 9.87 -3.05
N ALA A 49 2.01 9.44 -4.15
CA ALA A 49 2.75 8.85 -5.27
C ALA A 49 3.76 9.83 -5.88
N LEU A 50 3.51 11.14 -5.80
CA LEU A 50 4.44 12.17 -6.28
C LEU A 50 5.72 12.21 -5.44
N ASP A 51 5.61 12.01 -4.12
CA ASP A 51 6.78 11.92 -3.24
C ASP A 51 7.66 10.72 -3.61
N ALA A 52 7.04 9.58 -3.92
CA ALA A 52 7.74 8.38 -4.39
C ALA A 52 8.48 8.64 -5.72
N VAL A 53 7.81 9.29 -6.68
CA VAL A 53 8.42 9.65 -7.97
C VAL A 53 9.56 10.65 -7.80
N ALA A 54 9.41 11.64 -6.91
CA ALA A 54 10.46 12.62 -6.63
C ALA A 54 11.71 11.94 -6.05
N ALA A 55 11.54 11.04 -5.09
CA ALA A 55 12.64 10.25 -4.53
C ALA A 55 13.28 9.32 -5.58
N CYS A 56 12.47 8.65 -6.40
CA CYS A 56 12.94 7.82 -7.51
C CYS A 56 13.80 8.61 -8.50
N ARG A 57 13.34 9.80 -8.93
CA ARG A 57 14.07 10.69 -9.85
C ARG A 57 15.46 11.05 -9.34
N GLN A 58 15.59 11.37 -8.05
CA GLN A 58 16.90 11.67 -7.44
C GLN A 58 17.85 10.46 -7.48
N ARG A 59 17.31 9.24 -7.29
CA ARG A 59 18.10 8.00 -7.33
C ARG A 59 18.54 7.63 -8.76
N CYS A 60 17.71 7.91 -9.76
CA CYS A 60 18.07 7.69 -11.18
C CYS A 60 19.27 8.55 -11.64
N TRP A 61 19.60 9.63 -10.94
CA TRP A 61 20.83 10.39 -11.20
C TRP A 61 22.10 9.72 -10.65
N ARG A 62 21.95 8.76 -9.73
CA ARG A 62 23.05 8.03 -9.09
C ARG A 62 23.24 6.63 -9.67
N TYR A 63 22.15 6.01 -10.15
CA TYR A 63 22.14 4.66 -10.67
C TYR A 63 21.46 4.61 -12.04
N ALA A 64 22.09 3.92 -12.99
CA ALA A 64 21.59 3.77 -14.36
C ALA A 64 20.65 2.56 -14.55
N TRP A 65 20.22 1.92 -13.47
CA TRP A 65 19.38 0.73 -13.49
C TRP A 65 18.30 0.82 -12.40
N ALA A 66 17.20 0.12 -12.62
CA ALA A 66 16.10 -0.03 -11.67
C ALA A 66 15.65 -1.49 -11.67
N ILE A 67 15.13 -1.95 -10.52
CA ILE A 67 14.49 -3.26 -10.39
C ILE A 67 13.02 -2.98 -10.12
N ASP A 68 12.17 -3.44 -11.03
CA ASP A 68 10.71 -3.38 -10.87
C ASP A 68 10.24 -4.67 -10.20
N LEU A 69 9.54 -4.54 -9.08
CA LEU A 69 9.07 -5.65 -8.25
C LEU A 69 7.58 -5.45 -7.95
N ASP A 70 6.79 -6.51 -8.16
CA ASP A 70 5.37 -6.55 -7.80
C ASP A 70 5.04 -7.88 -7.11
N LEU A 71 4.16 -7.82 -6.11
CA LEU A 71 3.72 -9.01 -5.38
C LEU A 71 2.45 -9.57 -6.02
N ARG A 72 2.50 -10.83 -6.42
CA ARG A 72 1.33 -11.52 -6.97
C ARG A 72 0.29 -11.73 -5.87
N ALA A 73 -0.95 -11.28 -6.13
CA ALA A 73 -2.11 -11.51 -5.29
C ALA A 73 -1.90 -11.12 -3.81
N PHE A 74 -1.24 -9.98 -3.56
CA PHE A 74 -0.84 -9.52 -2.22
C PHE A 74 -1.91 -9.65 -1.13
N PHE A 75 -3.16 -9.30 -1.42
CA PHE A 75 -4.24 -9.35 -0.44
C PHE A 75 -4.83 -10.75 -0.22
N ASP A 76 -4.65 -11.66 -1.17
CA ASP A 76 -5.23 -13.01 -1.13
C ASP A 76 -4.26 -14.02 -0.49
N THR A 77 -2.98 -13.67 -0.34
CA THR A 77 -1.90 -14.56 0.11
C THR A 77 -1.33 -14.21 1.49
N LEU A 78 -2.01 -13.33 2.25
CA LEU A 78 -1.62 -13.03 3.62
C LEU A 78 -1.86 -14.24 4.52
N ASP A 79 -0.82 -14.67 5.22
CA ASP A 79 -0.92 -15.69 6.26
C ASP A 79 -1.61 -15.09 7.49
N HIS A 80 -2.63 -15.79 8.00
CA HIS A 80 -3.46 -15.34 9.11
C HIS A 80 -3.03 -15.94 10.46
N ASP A 81 -2.07 -16.88 10.47
CA ASP A 81 -1.61 -17.57 11.67
C ASP A 81 -0.36 -16.92 12.31
N LEU A 82 0.19 -15.86 11.69
CA LEU A 82 1.33 -15.04 12.17
C LEU A 82 0.86 -13.90 13.10
#